data_AF-A0A835URL0-F1
#
_entry.id   AF-A0A835URL0-F1
#
_cell.length_a   1.000
_cell.length_b   1.000
_cell.length_c   1.000
_cell.angle_alpha   90.00
_cell.angle_beta   90.00
_cell.angle_gamma   90.00
#
_symmetry.space_group_name_H-M   'P 1'
#
loop_
_entity.id
_entity.type
_entity.pdbx_description
1 polymer ?
#
loop_
_entity_poly.entity_id
_entity_poly.type
_entity_poly.pdbx_seq_one_letter_code
_entity_poly.pdbx_strand_id
1 'polypeptide(L)'
;MSRASAKNITAVIPYFGYARADRKTQGRTIAKGAALLHEEGAREVYACSTHAVFSPPAIERLSSGLFQEVIITNTIPVLEKKGFPQLTVLSVANLLGETIWRVHDDCSVAYQPYSSLDID
;
A
#
# COMPACT_ATOMS: atom_id res chain seq x y z
N MET A 1 30.56 0.51 6.45
CA MET A 1 29.34 0.35 7.26
C MET A 1 28.78 -1.03 7.00
N SER A 2 28.53 -1.79 8.08
CA SER A 2 28.32 -3.24 8.05
C SER A 2 26.99 -3.61 7.41
N ARG A 3 27.06 -4.46 6.39
CA ARG A 3 25.97 -4.93 5.54
C ARG A 3 25.02 -5.81 6.35
N ALA A 4 23.73 -5.50 6.36
CA ALA A 4 22.72 -6.50 6.70
C ALA A 4 22.86 -7.65 5.70
N SER A 5 23.26 -8.82 6.21
CA SER A 5 23.38 -10.06 5.45
C SER A 5 21.99 -10.58 5.11
N ALA A 6 21.32 -9.93 4.17
CA ALA A 6 20.08 -10.42 3.59
C ALA A 6 20.38 -10.84 2.16
N LYS A 7 20.06 -12.09 1.80
CA LYS A 7 20.18 -12.60 0.42
C LYS A 7 19.43 -11.70 -0.57
N ASN A 8 18.40 -10.98 -0.12
CA ASN A 8 17.67 -9.93 -0.84
C ASN A 8 17.26 -8.83 0.16
N ILE A 9 17.49 -7.56 -0.16
CA ILE A 9 16.97 -6.42 0.61
C ILE A 9 15.67 -5.97 -0.06
N THR A 10 14.53 -6.18 0.62
CA THR A 10 13.20 -5.75 0.19
C THR A 10 12.74 -4.60 1.07
N ALA A 11 12.45 -3.45 0.47
CA ALA A 11 12.02 -2.26 1.21
C ALA A 11 10.56 -1.93 0.93
N VAL A 12 9.79 -1.68 1.99
CA VAL A 12 8.36 -1.35 1.90
C VAL A 12 8.16 0.11 2.31
N ILE A 13 7.64 0.94 1.40
CA ILE A 13 7.35 2.34 1.67
C ILE A 13 5.84 2.55 1.87
N PRO A 14 5.38 2.95 3.07
CA PRO A 14 3.99 3.28 3.27
C PRO A 14 3.65 4.62 2.59
N TYR A 15 2.57 4.63 1.80
CA TYR A 15 2.01 5.85 1.20
C TYR A 15 0.76 6.28 1.95
N PHE A 16 0.82 7.45 2.59
CA PHE A 16 -0.34 8.06 3.26
C PHE A 16 -0.86 9.22 2.40
N GLY A 17 -1.98 9.01 1.71
CA GLY A 17 -2.63 10.01 0.85
C GLY A 17 -3.49 11.04 1.60
N TYR A 18 -3.10 11.50 2.79
CA TYR A 18 -3.94 12.45 3.57
C TYR A 18 -3.76 13.92 3.17
N ALA A 19 -4.90 14.63 3.14
CA ALA A 19 -5.13 15.90 2.46
C ALA A 19 -4.53 17.16 3.12
N ARG A 20 -4.51 18.25 2.34
CA ARG A 20 -4.27 19.68 2.65
C ARG A 20 -2.84 20.17 2.91
N ALA A 21 -1.97 19.45 3.61
CA ALA A 21 -0.61 19.95 3.85
C ALA A 21 0.41 19.59 2.74
N ASP A 22 0.07 18.63 1.88
CA ASP A 22 1.06 17.96 1.02
C ASP A 22 1.08 18.39 -0.45
N ARG A 23 0.69 19.64 -0.76
CA ARG A 23 0.65 20.13 -2.16
C ARG A 23 2.00 20.09 -2.89
N LYS A 24 3.12 19.89 -2.17
CA LYS A 24 4.49 19.83 -2.72
C LYS A 24 5.14 18.44 -2.74
N THR A 25 4.55 17.41 -2.15
CA THR A 25 5.28 16.16 -1.80
C THR A 25 4.66 14.87 -2.32
N GLN A 26 3.43 14.92 -2.84
CA GLN A 26 2.70 13.74 -3.35
C GLN A 26 3.57 12.92 -4.31
N GLY A 27 3.98 11.71 -3.91
CA GLY A 27 4.84 10.81 -4.71
C GLY A 27 6.32 11.23 -4.87
N ARG A 28 6.71 12.48 -4.59
CA ARG A 28 8.13 12.89 -4.68
C ARG A 28 8.97 12.23 -3.60
N THR A 29 8.48 12.14 -2.36
CA THR A 29 9.24 11.51 -1.27
C THR A 29 9.34 10.00 -1.44
N ILE A 30 8.28 9.34 -1.92
CA ILE A 30 8.29 7.89 -2.07
C ILE A 30 9.10 7.45 -3.28
N ALA A 31 8.98 8.13 -4.43
CA ALA A 31 9.85 7.85 -5.57
C ALA A 31 11.33 8.15 -5.26
N LYS A 32 11.63 9.26 -4.56
CA LYS A 32 13.01 9.54 -4.10
C LYS A 32 13.50 8.51 -3.09
N GLY A 33 12.66 8.11 -2.14
CA GLY A 33 12.97 7.06 -1.17
C GLY A 33 13.27 5.74 -1.87
N ALA A 34 12.47 5.36 -2.87
CA ALA A 34 12.70 4.16 -3.66
C ALA A 34 14.02 4.24 -4.45
N ALA A 35 14.33 5.39 -5.07
CA ALA A 35 15.60 5.59 -5.75
C ALA A 35 16.80 5.47 -4.79
N LEU A 36 16.72 6.09 -3.61
CA LEU A 36 17.75 5.97 -2.57
C LEU A 36 17.89 4.52 -2.09
N LEU A 37 16.79 3.79 -1.91
CA LEU A 37 16.84 2.39 -1.50
C LEU A 37 17.52 1.52 -2.56
N HIS A 38 17.28 1.77 -3.84
CA HIS A 38 18.01 1.12 -4.94
C HIS A 38 19.49 1.49 -4.93
N GLU A 39 19.84 2.77 -4.71
CA GLU A 39 21.24 3.23 -4.58
C GLU A 39 21.97 2.54 -3.40
N GLU A 40 21.27 2.32 -2.29
CA GLU A 40 21.78 1.59 -1.11
C GLU A 40 21.80 0.06 -1.30
N GLY A 41 21.39 -0.45 -2.46
CA GLY A 41 21.48 -1.87 -2.83
C GLY A 41 20.24 -2.71 -2.53
N ALA A 42 19.07 -2.09 -2.36
CA ALA A 42 17.80 -2.82 -2.36
C ALA A 42 17.58 -3.50 -3.72
N ARG A 43 17.24 -4.79 -3.71
CA ARG A 43 16.95 -5.53 -4.95
C ARG A 43 15.57 -5.17 -5.49
N GLU A 44 14.61 -5.07 -4.58
CA GLU A 44 13.20 -4.84 -4.90
C GLU A 44 12.63 -3.85 -3.88
N VAL A 45 11.85 -2.90 -4.38
CA VAL A 45 11.15 -1.91 -3.57
C VAL A 45 9.66 -2.03 -3.84
N TYR A 46 8.88 -2.10 -2.77
CA TYR A 46 7.43 -2.20 -2.80
C TYR A 46 6.82 -0.96 -2.16
N ALA A 47 5.70 -0.51 -2.67
CA ALA A 47 4.90 0.55 -2.03
C ALA A 47 3.56 -0.03 -1.58
N CYS A 48 3.10 0.35 -0.39
CA CYS A 48 1.77 -0.06 0.08
C CYS A 48 0.96 1.12 0.63
N SER A 49 -0.37 1.09 0.46
CA SER A 49 -1.28 2.10 1.00
C SER A 49 -2.68 1.57 1.29
N THR A 50 -3.27 1.96 2.41
CA THR A 50 -4.69 1.73 2.63
C THR A 50 -5.53 2.60 1.68
N HIS A 51 -5.23 3.89 1.54
CA HIS A 51 -6.10 4.83 0.81
C HIS A 51 -5.48 5.34 -0.49
N ALA A 52 -5.99 4.85 -1.62
CA ALA A 52 -5.47 5.16 -2.96
C ALA A 52 -6.06 6.44 -3.57
N VAL A 53 -5.65 7.61 -3.06
CA VAL A 53 -6.14 8.91 -3.57
C VAL A 53 -5.62 9.23 -4.98
N PHE A 54 -4.38 8.84 -5.30
CA PHE A 54 -3.73 9.02 -6.62
C PHE A 54 -4.02 10.38 -7.26
N SER A 55 -3.63 11.46 -6.58
CA SER A 55 -3.64 12.81 -7.16
C SER A 55 -2.52 12.94 -8.21
N PRO A 56 -2.74 13.64 -9.33
CA PRO A 56 -1.68 13.85 -10.30
C PRO A 56 -0.46 14.58 -9.69
N PRO A 57 0.79 14.23 -10.05
CA PRO A 57 1.22 13.16 -10.96
C PRO A 57 1.67 11.88 -10.20
N ALA A 58 0.92 11.43 -9.18
CA ALA A 58 1.28 10.25 -8.40
C ALA A 58 1.35 8.97 -9.24
N ILE A 59 0.44 8.80 -10.20
CA ILE A 59 0.41 7.61 -11.08
C ILE A 59 1.71 7.52 -11.87
N GLU A 60 2.14 8.62 -12.51
CA GLU A 60 3.39 8.67 -13.28
C GLU A 60 4.61 8.31 -12.43
N ARG A 61 4.62 8.72 -11.15
CA ARG A 61 5.71 8.44 -10.21
C ARG A 61 5.71 6.99 -9.77
N LEU A 62 4.53 6.43 -9.52
CA LEU A 62 4.37 5.03 -9.12
C LEU A 62 4.61 4.08 -10.30
N SER A 63 4.29 4.53 -11.52
CA SER A 63 4.52 3.81 -12.78
C SER A 63 5.96 3.95 -13.31
N SER A 64 6.85 4.66 -12.60
CA SER A 64 8.21 4.99 -13.08
C SER A 64 9.17 3.78 -13.18
N GLY A 65 8.75 2.60 -12.71
CA GLY A 65 9.58 1.39 -12.69
C GLY A 65 10.49 1.26 -11.46
N LEU A 66 10.43 2.22 -10.54
CA LEU A 66 11.16 2.15 -9.25
C LEU A 66 10.59 1.10 -8.29
N PHE A 67 9.32 0.73 -8.49
CA PHE A 67 8.60 -0.22 -7.64
C PHE A 67 8.38 -1.52 -8.39
N GLN A 68 8.67 -2.63 -7.72
CA GLN A 68 8.32 -3.96 -8.20
C GLN A 68 6.80 -4.13 -8.19
N GLU A 69 6.14 -3.62 -7.15
CA GLU A 69 4.70 -3.66 -7.00
C GLU A 69 4.23 -2.52 -6.08
N VAL A 70 3.03 -2.02 -6.38
CA VAL A 70 2.31 -1.03 -5.60
C VAL A 70 1.01 -1.64 -5.13
N ILE A 71 0.90 -1.91 -3.84
CA ILE A 71 -0.22 -2.62 -3.22
C ILE A 71 -1.14 -1.60 -2.55
N ILE A 72 -2.41 -1.59 -2.90
CA ILE A 72 -3.41 -0.70 -2.30
C ILE A 72 -4.63 -1.46 -1.83
N THR A 73 -5.47 -0.85 -1.00
CA THR A 73 -6.79 -1.41 -0.71
C THR A 73 -7.90 -0.73 -1.52
N ASN A 74 -9.01 -1.42 -1.72
CA ASN A 74 -10.22 -0.89 -2.38
C ASN A 74 -11.06 0.05 -1.49
N THR A 75 -10.49 0.66 -0.45
CA THR A 75 -11.20 1.67 0.39
C THR A 75 -11.61 2.91 -0.38
N ILE A 76 -10.91 3.22 -1.47
CA ILE A 76 -11.28 4.25 -2.45
C ILE A 76 -11.39 3.55 -3.81
N PRO A 77 -12.50 3.71 -4.55
CA PRO A 77 -12.64 3.08 -5.85
C PRO A 77 -11.61 3.66 -6.82
N VAL A 78 -10.75 2.79 -7.35
CA VAL A 78 -9.79 3.15 -8.38
C VAL A 78 -10.46 2.97 -9.74
N LEU A 79 -10.68 4.07 -10.44
CA LEU A 79 -11.18 4.04 -11.82
C LEU A 79 -10.16 3.30 -12.71
N GLU A 80 -10.64 2.47 -13.65
CA GLU A 80 -9.77 1.69 -14.55
C GLU A 80 -8.72 2.54 -15.28
N LYS A 81 -9.05 3.80 -15.60
CA LYS A 81 -8.14 4.78 -16.22
C LYS A 81 -6.90 5.12 -15.37
N LYS A 82 -6.88 4.76 -14.09
CA LYS A 82 -5.77 4.99 -13.16
C LYS A 82 -4.95 3.72 -12.87
N GLY A 83 -5.29 2.59 -13.50
CA GLY A 83 -4.54 1.35 -13.38
C GLY A 83 -3.20 1.40 -14.11
N PHE A 84 -2.21 0.70 -13.57
CA PHE A 84 -0.90 0.48 -14.19
C PHE A 84 -0.41 -0.94 -13.88
N PRO A 85 0.49 -1.54 -14.69
CA PRO A 85 0.79 -2.97 -14.63
C PRO A 85 1.26 -3.50 -13.27
N GLN A 86 2.03 -2.70 -12.51
CA GLN A 86 2.51 -3.08 -11.17
C GLN A 86 1.55 -2.70 -10.02
N LEU A 87 0.30 -2.32 -10.29
CA LEU A 87 -0.69 -1.99 -9.27
C LEU A 87 -1.51 -3.22 -8.88
N THR A 88 -1.48 -3.56 -7.59
CA THR A 88 -2.32 -4.62 -7.00
C THR A 88 -3.33 -4.00 -6.04
N VAL A 89 -4.60 -4.38 -6.17
CA VAL A 89 -5.68 -3.90 -5.31
C VAL A 89 -6.19 -5.05 -4.44
N LEU A 90 -6.03 -4.91 -3.13
CA LEU A 90 -6.54 -5.83 -2.12
C LEU A 90 -7.91 -5.39 -1.63
N SER A 91 -8.83 -6.34 -1.47
CA SER A 91 -10.15 -6.05 -0.92
C SER A 91 -10.10 -5.98 0.60
N VAL A 92 -10.73 -4.95 1.18
CA VAL A 92 -11.02 -4.88 2.62
C VAL A 92 -12.48 -5.23 2.94
N ALA A 93 -13.28 -5.64 1.95
CA ALA A 93 -14.71 -5.91 2.13
C ALA A 93 -14.98 -6.94 3.24
N ASN A 94 -14.18 -8.00 3.26
CA ASN A 94 -14.22 -9.06 4.25
C ASN A 94 -13.96 -8.55 5.68
N LEU A 95 -12.89 -7.76 5.85
CA LEU A 95 -12.55 -7.13 7.13
C LEU A 95 -13.68 -6.20 7.62
N LEU A 96 -14.29 -5.43 6.71
CA LEU A 96 -15.39 -4.53 7.04
C LEU A 96 -16.68 -5.30 7.36
N GLY A 97 -17.02 -6.33 6.58
CA GLY A 97 -18.18 -7.18 6.79
C GLY A 97 -18.14 -7.90 8.14
N GLU A 98 -16.97 -8.45 8.49
CA GLU A 98 -16.75 -9.06 9.79
C GLU A 98 -16.90 -8.05 10.93
N THR A 99 -16.34 -6.85 10.78
CA THR A 99 -16.46 -5.80 11.79
C THR A 99 -17.92 -5.41 12.00
N ILE A 100 -18.70 -5.27 10.93
CA ILE A 100 -20.14 -4.98 11.01
C ILE A 100 -20.88 -6.11 11.74
N TRP A 101 -20.58 -7.37 11.38
CA TRP A 101 -21.20 -8.54 12.01
C TRP A 101 -20.91 -8.62 13.50
N ARG A 102 -19.65 -8.42 13.91
CA ARG A 102 -19.24 -8.41 15.32
C ARG A 102 -19.92 -7.30 16.11
N VAL A 103 -19.98 -6.09 15.57
CA VAL A 103 -20.66 -4.95 16.21
C VAL A 103 -22.16 -5.19 16.32
N HIS A 104 -22.76 -5.87 15.34
CA HIS A 104 -24.18 -6.20 15.37
C HIS A 104 -24.52 -7.25 16.43
N ASP A 105 -23.63 -8.24 16.64
CA ASP A 105 -23.82 -9.36 17.58
C ASP A 105 -23.29 -9.06 19.00
N ASP A 106 -22.94 -7.81 19.32
CA ASP A 106 -22.25 -7.39 20.56
C ASP A 106 -20.98 -8.21 20.87
N CYS A 107 -20.38 -8.78 19.83
CA CYS A 107 -19.14 -9.54 19.92
C CYS A 107 -17.93 -8.59 19.97
N SER A 108 -16.92 -8.96 20.75
CA SER A 108 -15.70 -8.16 20.87
C SER A 108 -14.96 -8.05 19.53
N VAL A 109 -14.52 -6.84 19.22
CA VAL A 109 -13.64 -6.54 18.07
C VAL A 109 -12.17 -6.89 18.36
N ALA A 110 -11.88 -7.50 19.52
CA ALA A 110 -10.54 -7.93 19.87
C ALA A 110 -10.02 -8.98 18.88
N TYR A 111 -8.71 -8.92 18.61
CA TYR A 111 -8.01 -9.68 17.57
C TYR A 111 -8.38 -11.17 17.59
N GLN A 112 -9.15 -11.58 16.59
CA GLN A 112 -9.28 -12.97 16.19
C GLN A 112 -8.87 -13.07 14.72
N PRO A 113 -8.05 -14.07 14.36
CA PRO A 113 -7.60 -14.23 12.99
C PRO A 113 -8.78 -14.52 12.06
N TYR A 114 -8.81 -13.86 10.91
CA TYR A 114 -9.85 -13.96 9.87
C TYR A 114 -10.19 -15.41 9.45
N SER A 115 -9.27 -16.36 9.67
CA SER A 115 -9.43 -17.77 9.34
C SER A 115 -10.41 -18.56 10.22
N SER A 116 -10.97 -17.97 11.28
CA SER A 116 -11.83 -18.71 12.23
C SER A 116 -13.33 -18.67 11.92
N LEU A 117 -13.76 -17.98 10.86
CA LEU A 117 -15.18 -17.83 10.52
C LEU A 117 -15.63 -18.58 9.25
N ASP A 118 -14.73 -19.28 8.55
CA ASP A 118 -15.05 -20.02 7.31
C ASP A 118 -15.87 -19.20 6.28
N ILE A 119 -15.59 -17.91 6.16
CA ILE A 119 -16.21 -17.02 5.16
C ILE A 119 -15.24 -16.87 3.99
N ASP A 120 -15.22 -17.89 3.14
CA ASP A 120 -14.61 -17.86 1.80
C ASP A 120 -15.66 -17.50 0.73
#